data_AF-A0AAU0RKY5-F1
#
_entry.id   AF-A0AAU0RKY5-F1
#
_cell.length_a   1.000
_cell.length_b   1.000
_cell.length_c   1.000
_cell.angle_alpha   90.00
_cell.angle_beta   90.00
_cell.angle_gamma   90.00
#
_symmetry.space_group_name_H-M   'P 1'
#
loop_
_entity.id
_entity.type
_entity.pdbx_description
1 polymer ?
#
loop_
_entity_poly.entity_id
_entity_poly.type
_entity_poly.pdbx_seq_one_letter_code
_entity_poly.pdbx_strand_id
1 'polypeptide(L)'
;MFRLIYGLCAEFWFADELQIYLIGLKSYTTGTWPTYGPDVVYTHTQIPGALQGLLVSLPFYLGKLPELPTIMLNILSFSSLCLLGWYVTKRVKGVPDWLVWILCMTTPWTLYYSTRVVNPSYVLVFSIPFFIAVLELLPIYTEKLMKPGLAYFTMGITTTFIMQLHMSWVLMVPYSLAAMAFTMKTANKKVILFYILGGVIGLLTLIPTWLHPDPLAGKVGENVVINWGNFSNILTILLRYLSFATYEIPYVLGDSTDKDVIFHTQYWMIPFIVFLLVIGFLQVGLLIIGFFIKTENEEWKKVRWLNIFSYGLLFVSFFFSIKGPSSHTFYLLLPLPMIYSFYCYEWLISKKAVALKVLRVVVYCGFIFHIGLAIYNYGHKSIYKDRPKVSEALERMDYRVLGERRSDQLGYGY
;
A
#
# COMPACT_ATOMS: atom_id res chain seq x y z
N MET A 1 -18.53 -2.22 3.97
CA MET A 1 -19.36 -2.39 2.76
C MET A 1 -18.85 -1.54 1.59
N PHE A 2 -18.85 -0.20 1.67
CA PHE A 2 -18.41 0.68 0.57
C PHE A 2 -17.05 0.29 -0.07
N ARG A 3 -16.00 0.14 0.74
CA ARG A 3 -14.66 -0.26 0.27
C ARG A 3 -14.65 -1.58 -0.50
N LEU A 4 -15.40 -2.57 0.00
CA LEU A 4 -15.49 -3.89 -0.64
C LEU A 4 -16.18 -3.78 -1.99
N ILE A 5 -17.31 -3.07 -2.08
CA ILE A 5 -18.03 -2.86 -3.35
C ILE A 5 -17.12 -2.15 -4.35
N TYR A 6 -16.41 -1.10 -3.92
CA TYR A 6 -15.43 -0.40 -4.75
C TYR A 6 -14.33 -1.36 -5.24
N GLY A 7 -13.76 -2.18 -4.36
CA GLY A 7 -12.73 -3.17 -4.71
C GLY A 7 -13.19 -4.23 -5.69
N LEU A 8 -14.43 -4.70 -5.56
CA LEU A 8 -15.04 -5.64 -6.51
C LEU A 8 -15.24 -5.02 -7.90
N CYS A 9 -15.39 -3.70 -7.96
CA CYS A 9 -15.48 -2.96 -9.22
C CYS A 9 -14.11 -2.47 -9.72
N ALA A 10 -13.02 -2.65 -8.98
CA ALA A 10 -11.71 -2.11 -9.34
C ALA A 10 -11.03 -2.91 -10.46
N GLU A 11 -9.90 -2.40 -10.95
CA GLU A 11 -9.09 -3.05 -11.99
C GLU A 11 -8.78 -4.52 -11.69
N PHE A 12 -8.95 -5.37 -12.70
CA PHE A 12 -8.66 -6.80 -12.67
C PHE A 12 -7.88 -7.26 -13.92
N TRP A 13 -8.13 -6.64 -15.08
CA TRP A 13 -7.62 -7.11 -16.37
C TRP A 13 -6.29 -6.51 -16.77
N PHE A 14 -5.83 -5.48 -16.06
CA PHE A 14 -4.48 -4.97 -16.26
C PHE A 14 -3.42 -6.01 -15.92
N ALA A 15 -2.27 -5.92 -16.59
CA ALA A 15 -1.31 -7.02 -16.63
C ALA A 15 -0.74 -7.37 -15.24
N ASP A 16 -0.58 -6.40 -14.34
CA ASP A 16 -0.06 -6.68 -13.00
C ASP A 16 -1.11 -7.36 -12.12
N GLU A 17 -2.35 -6.87 -12.11
CA GLU A 17 -3.49 -7.47 -11.40
C GLU A 17 -3.72 -8.92 -11.85
N LEU A 18 -3.77 -9.14 -13.17
CA LEU A 18 -3.97 -10.45 -13.75
C LEU A 18 -2.84 -11.42 -13.36
N GLN A 19 -1.58 -10.96 -13.44
CA GLN A 19 -0.44 -11.81 -13.09
C GLN A 19 -0.41 -12.16 -11.60
N ILE A 20 -0.73 -11.23 -10.70
CA ILE A 20 -0.85 -11.54 -9.26
C ILE A 20 -1.98 -12.54 -9.00
N TYR A 21 -3.13 -12.37 -9.65
CA TYR A 21 -4.24 -13.31 -9.53
C TYR A 21 -3.86 -14.72 -10.03
N LEU A 22 -3.16 -14.79 -11.17
CA LEU A 22 -2.70 -16.06 -11.77
C LEU A 22 -1.69 -16.81 -10.89
N ILE A 23 -0.87 -16.14 -10.07
CA ILE A 23 0.04 -16.84 -9.13
C ILE A 23 -0.77 -17.73 -8.17
N GLY A 24 -1.81 -17.17 -7.56
CA GLY A 24 -2.67 -17.92 -6.64
C GLY A 24 -3.58 -18.91 -7.36
N LEU A 25 -4.12 -18.55 -8.53
CA LEU A 25 -4.95 -19.46 -9.33
C LEU A 25 -4.15 -20.69 -9.80
N LYS A 26 -2.91 -20.52 -10.26
CA LYS A 26 -2.01 -21.63 -10.60
C LYS A 26 -1.86 -22.57 -9.39
N SER A 27 -1.43 -22.04 -8.25
CA SER A 27 -1.28 -22.83 -7.02
C SER A 27 -2.56 -23.59 -6.61
N TYR A 28 -3.72 -22.94 -6.68
CA TYR A 28 -4.99 -23.59 -6.34
C TYR A 28 -5.38 -24.69 -7.33
N THR A 29 -5.25 -24.41 -8.63
CA THR A 29 -5.71 -25.32 -9.70
C THR A 29 -4.82 -26.55 -9.87
N THR A 30 -3.52 -26.41 -9.66
CA THR A 30 -2.54 -27.52 -9.75
C THR A 30 -2.32 -28.23 -8.41
N GLY A 31 -2.78 -27.64 -7.29
CA GLY A 31 -2.47 -28.12 -5.94
C GLY A 31 -1.00 -27.93 -5.55
N THR A 32 -0.23 -27.13 -6.28
CA THR A 32 1.18 -26.89 -5.98
C THR A 32 1.34 -25.77 -4.96
N TRP A 33 2.36 -25.90 -4.10
CA TRP A 33 2.76 -24.82 -3.21
C TRP A 33 3.52 -23.74 -3.99
N PRO A 34 3.18 -22.44 -3.87
CA PRO A 34 3.90 -21.39 -4.59
C PRO A 34 5.34 -21.25 -4.11
N THR A 35 6.30 -21.24 -5.03
CA THR A 35 7.73 -21.05 -4.73
C THR A 35 8.15 -19.58 -4.89
N TYR A 36 7.56 -18.87 -5.84
CA TYR A 36 7.89 -17.48 -6.17
C TYR A 36 6.66 -16.57 -6.13
N GLY A 37 6.91 -15.30 -5.84
CA GLY A 37 5.95 -14.22 -5.76
C GLY A 37 5.85 -13.41 -7.06
N PRO A 38 5.57 -12.10 -6.97
CA PRO A 38 5.40 -11.23 -8.13
C PRO A 38 6.61 -11.20 -9.07
N ASP A 39 6.32 -11.04 -10.37
CA ASP A 39 7.34 -10.74 -11.36
C ASP A 39 7.76 -9.26 -11.29
N VAL A 40 9.05 -9.02 -11.49
CA VAL A 40 9.64 -7.71 -11.71
C VAL A 40 9.90 -7.56 -13.20
N VAL A 41 8.95 -6.91 -13.88
CA VAL A 41 8.84 -6.90 -15.35
C VAL A 41 10.12 -6.43 -16.06
N TYR A 42 10.80 -5.43 -15.50
CA TYR A 42 11.94 -4.77 -16.15
C TYR A 42 13.22 -5.62 -16.19
N THR A 43 13.37 -6.54 -15.23
CA THR A 43 14.54 -7.40 -15.11
C THR A 43 14.21 -8.85 -15.39
N HIS A 44 12.97 -9.17 -15.75
CA HIS A 44 12.49 -10.54 -15.95
C HIS A 44 12.81 -11.46 -14.75
N THR A 45 12.74 -10.92 -13.52
CA THR A 45 13.03 -11.67 -12.29
C THR A 45 11.78 -11.87 -11.45
N GLN A 46 11.77 -12.83 -10.54
CA GLN A 46 10.71 -13.00 -9.55
C GLN A 46 11.16 -12.67 -8.13
N ILE A 47 10.24 -12.11 -7.34
CA ILE A 47 10.45 -11.94 -5.91
C ILE A 47 10.35 -13.33 -5.24
N PRO A 48 11.36 -13.79 -4.50
CA PRO A 48 11.31 -15.07 -3.79
C PRO A 48 10.20 -15.11 -2.74
N GLY A 49 9.54 -16.26 -2.60
CA GLY A 49 8.65 -16.57 -1.49
C GLY A 49 7.20 -16.84 -1.88
N ALA A 50 6.55 -17.71 -1.10
CA ALA A 50 5.21 -18.21 -1.38
C ALA A 50 4.09 -17.22 -1.05
N LEU A 51 4.37 -16.19 -0.25
CA LEU A 51 3.34 -15.42 0.44
C LEU A 51 2.31 -14.80 -0.50
N GLN A 52 2.72 -14.21 -1.62
CA GLN A 52 1.78 -13.61 -2.57
C GLN A 52 0.83 -14.66 -3.15
N GLY A 53 1.35 -15.83 -3.52
CA GLY A 53 0.55 -16.92 -4.05
C GLY A 53 -0.44 -17.45 -3.01
N LEU A 54 0.00 -17.64 -1.77
CA LEU A 54 -0.84 -18.10 -0.66
C LEU A 54 -1.97 -17.10 -0.34
N LEU A 55 -1.67 -15.80 -0.32
CA LEU A 55 -2.66 -14.75 -0.06
C LEU A 55 -3.77 -14.69 -1.12
N VAL A 56 -3.51 -15.22 -2.32
CA VAL A 56 -4.48 -15.29 -3.42
C VAL A 56 -5.12 -16.69 -3.52
N SER A 57 -4.38 -17.77 -3.24
CA SER A 57 -4.87 -19.15 -3.40
C SER A 57 -5.72 -19.63 -2.22
N LEU A 58 -5.33 -19.30 -0.98
CA LEU A 58 -6.06 -19.72 0.23
C LEU A 58 -7.56 -19.37 0.19
N PRO A 59 -7.98 -18.17 -0.27
CA PRO A 59 -9.38 -17.84 -0.43
C PRO A 59 -10.19 -18.83 -1.28
N PHE A 60 -9.62 -19.43 -2.33
CA PHE A 60 -10.35 -20.38 -3.18
C PHE A 60 -10.66 -21.72 -2.50
N TYR A 61 -9.97 -22.05 -1.40
CA TYR A 61 -10.31 -23.22 -0.59
C TYR A 61 -11.56 -23.00 0.28
N LEU A 62 -11.97 -21.74 0.50
CA LEU A 62 -13.25 -21.42 1.14
C LEU A 62 -14.42 -21.55 0.15
N GLY A 63 -14.17 -21.40 -1.15
CA GLY A 63 -15.15 -21.56 -2.20
C GLY A 63 -14.58 -21.27 -3.59
N LYS A 64 -15.20 -21.81 -4.64
CA LYS A 64 -14.79 -21.59 -6.04
C LYS A 64 -15.41 -20.31 -6.63
N LEU A 65 -15.19 -19.17 -5.98
CA LEU A 65 -15.72 -17.88 -6.45
C LEU A 65 -14.59 -16.97 -6.95
N PRO A 66 -14.71 -16.39 -8.17
CA PRO A 66 -13.77 -15.42 -8.72
C PRO A 66 -13.41 -14.26 -7.77
N GLU A 67 -14.35 -13.82 -6.94
CA GLU A 67 -14.20 -12.63 -6.09
C GLU A 67 -13.41 -12.87 -4.80
N LEU A 68 -13.18 -14.12 -4.39
CA LEU A 68 -12.68 -14.43 -3.06
C LEU A 68 -11.31 -13.82 -2.73
N PRO A 69 -10.32 -13.76 -3.64
CA PRO A 69 -9.07 -13.05 -3.38
C PRO A 69 -9.27 -11.56 -3.09
N THR A 70 -10.17 -10.90 -3.83
CA THR A 70 -10.54 -9.50 -3.61
C THR A 70 -11.22 -9.31 -2.26
N ILE A 71 -12.15 -10.20 -1.90
CA ILE A 71 -12.85 -10.15 -0.61
C ILE A 71 -11.85 -10.31 0.55
N MET A 72 -10.98 -11.33 0.48
CA MET A 72 -9.99 -11.61 1.53
C MET A 72 -9.02 -10.43 1.69
N LEU A 73 -8.50 -9.90 0.59
CA LEU A 73 -7.65 -8.71 0.61
C LEU A 73 -8.35 -7.53 1.30
N ASN A 74 -9.63 -7.28 0.98
CA ASN A 74 -10.38 -6.18 1.59
C ASN A 74 -10.60 -6.38 3.09
N ILE A 75 -10.77 -7.62 3.57
CA ILE A 75 -10.85 -7.92 5.01
C ILE A 75 -9.52 -7.59 5.69
N LEU A 76 -8.40 -8.05 5.12
CA LEU A 76 -7.06 -7.82 5.67
C LEU A 76 -6.71 -6.32 5.65
N SER A 77 -6.93 -5.64 4.53
CA SER A 77 -6.61 -4.22 4.38
C SER A 77 -7.51 -3.33 5.22
N PHE A 78 -8.80 -3.65 5.33
CA PHE A 78 -9.72 -2.96 6.22
C PHE A 78 -9.28 -3.10 7.68
N SER A 79 -8.90 -4.31 8.13
CA SER A 79 -8.41 -4.53 9.48
C SER A 79 -7.16 -3.70 9.79
N SER A 80 -6.23 -3.64 8.84
CA SER A 80 -5.01 -2.85 8.96
C SER A 80 -5.30 -1.33 8.98
N LEU A 81 -6.17 -0.84 8.10
CA LEU A 81 -6.60 0.56 8.13
C LEU A 81 -7.41 0.91 9.39
N CYS A 82 -8.13 -0.04 9.96
CA CYS A 82 -8.81 0.15 11.24
C CYS A 82 -7.79 0.36 12.36
N LEU A 83 -6.70 -0.41 12.36
CA LEU A 83 -5.59 -0.20 13.26
C LEU A 83 -4.97 1.19 13.07
N LEU A 84 -4.78 1.66 11.82
CA LEU A 84 -4.28 3.01 11.54
C LEU A 84 -5.23 4.11 12.05
N GLY A 85 -6.53 4.00 11.75
CA GLY A 85 -7.55 4.94 12.19
C GLY A 85 -7.61 5.03 13.71
N TRP A 86 -7.69 3.89 14.40
CA TRP A 86 -7.63 3.82 15.86
C TRP A 86 -6.34 4.42 16.41
N TYR A 87 -5.19 4.11 15.81
CA TYR A 87 -3.91 4.64 16.27
C TYR A 87 -3.88 6.17 16.18
N VAL A 88 -4.31 6.73 15.06
CA VAL A 88 -4.37 8.19 14.86
C VAL A 88 -5.31 8.85 15.87
N THR A 89 -6.51 8.31 16.13
CA THR A 89 -7.41 8.93 17.13
C THR A 89 -6.86 8.87 18.55
N LYS A 90 -5.89 7.99 18.84
CA LYS A 90 -5.14 8.02 20.09
C LYS A 90 -4.05 9.09 20.11
N ARG A 91 -3.43 9.41 18.97
CA ARG A 91 -2.31 10.36 18.86
C ARG A 91 -2.73 11.81 18.59
N VAL A 92 -3.81 12.03 17.85
CA VAL A 92 -4.29 13.37 17.45
C VAL A 92 -5.71 13.55 17.98
N LYS A 93 -5.95 14.60 18.77
CA LYS A 93 -7.20 14.78 19.53
C LYS A 93 -8.10 15.91 19.02
N GLY A 94 -7.55 16.88 18.29
CA GLY A 94 -8.30 18.01 17.75
C GLY A 94 -8.98 17.76 16.40
N VAL A 95 -8.94 16.54 15.88
CA VAL A 95 -9.69 16.12 14.68
C VAL A 95 -10.81 15.17 15.11
N PRO A 96 -12.07 15.37 14.68
CA PRO A 96 -13.16 14.45 15.00
C PRO A 96 -12.85 13.01 14.56
N ASP A 97 -13.03 12.04 15.47
CA ASP A 97 -12.71 10.63 15.21
C ASP A 97 -13.31 10.11 13.91
N TRP A 98 -14.60 10.37 13.65
CA TRP A 98 -15.27 9.91 12.43
C TRP A 98 -14.56 10.39 11.16
N LEU A 99 -13.96 11.58 11.18
CA LEU A 99 -13.22 12.13 10.03
C LEU A 99 -11.89 11.40 9.86
N VAL A 100 -11.20 11.07 10.95
CA VAL A 100 -9.99 10.24 10.93
C VAL A 100 -10.27 8.88 10.29
N TRP A 101 -11.29 8.18 10.79
CA TRP A 101 -11.69 6.88 10.26
C TRP A 101 -12.04 6.94 8.79
N ILE A 102 -12.86 7.91 8.35
CA ILE A 102 -13.24 8.02 6.95
C ILE A 102 -12.03 8.34 6.07
N LEU A 103 -11.18 9.30 6.44
CA LEU A 103 -10.03 9.70 5.61
C LEU A 103 -9.00 8.57 5.47
N CYS A 104 -8.70 7.83 6.55
CA CYS A 104 -7.86 6.64 6.47
C CYS A 104 -8.43 5.59 5.52
N MET A 105 -9.76 5.48 5.44
CA MET A 105 -10.46 4.43 4.68
C MET A 105 -10.82 4.79 3.25
N THR A 106 -10.85 6.08 2.90
CA THR A 106 -11.47 6.57 1.64
C THR A 106 -10.63 7.56 0.86
N THR A 107 -9.43 7.89 1.34
CA THR A 107 -8.46 8.60 0.50
C THR A 107 -8.20 7.82 -0.79
N PRO A 108 -8.04 8.50 -1.95
CA PRO A 108 -7.94 7.82 -3.24
C PRO A 108 -6.86 6.75 -3.29
N TRP A 109 -5.69 7.02 -2.72
CA TRP A 109 -4.59 6.06 -2.63
C TRP A 109 -4.95 4.81 -1.83
N THR A 110 -5.65 4.95 -0.69
CA THR A 110 -6.09 3.79 0.10
C THR A 110 -7.19 3.01 -0.60
N LEU A 111 -8.10 3.65 -1.34
CA LEU A 111 -9.07 2.90 -2.13
C LEU A 111 -8.42 2.19 -3.32
N TYR A 112 -7.54 2.88 -4.05
CA TYR A 112 -6.92 2.35 -5.27
C TYR A 112 -5.91 1.23 -5.01
N TYR A 113 -5.04 1.38 -4.01
CA TYR A 113 -4.02 0.38 -3.64
C TYR A 113 -4.28 -0.23 -2.27
N SER A 114 -5.50 -0.71 -2.02
CA SER A 114 -5.74 -1.70 -0.95
C SER A 114 -7.02 -2.52 -1.12
N THR A 115 -7.73 -2.34 -2.24
CA THR A 115 -9.01 -2.99 -2.50
C THR A 115 -8.98 -3.92 -3.71
N ARG A 116 -7.89 -3.91 -4.50
CA ARG A 116 -7.71 -4.73 -5.71
C ARG A 116 -6.48 -5.63 -5.62
N VAL A 117 -6.55 -6.80 -6.27
CA VAL A 117 -5.54 -7.88 -6.19
C VAL A 117 -4.28 -7.49 -6.96
N VAL A 118 -3.42 -6.71 -6.32
CA VAL A 118 -2.12 -6.28 -6.84
C VAL A 118 -1.15 -6.14 -5.67
N ASN A 119 0.15 -6.33 -5.90
CA ASN A 119 1.15 -6.42 -4.84
C ASN A 119 1.18 -5.20 -3.87
N PRO A 120 1.15 -3.91 -4.30
CA PRO A 120 1.03 -2.77 -3.38
C PRO A 120 -0.14 -2.84 -2.40
N SER A 121 -1.27 -3.45 -2.79
CA SER A 121 -2.43 -3.60 -1.91
C SER A 121 -2.12 -4.49 -0.71
N TYR A 122 -1.40 -5.59 -0.93
CA TYR A 122 -0.96 -6.50 0.13
C TYR A 122 0.17 -5.88 0.97
N VAL A 123 1.03 -5.07 0.36
CA VAL A 123 2.09 -4.35 1.08
C VAL A 123 1.50 -3.44 2.17
N LEU A 124 0.40 -2.74 1.89
CA LEU A 124 -0.22 -1.84 2.88
C LEU A 124 -0.71 -2.58 4.12
N VAL A 125 -1.25 -3.80 3.95
CA VAL A 125 -1.73 -4.64 5.05
C VAL A 125 -0.65 -4.77 6.12
N PHE A 126 0.61 -4.96 5.71
CA PHE A 126 1.74 -5.16 6.59
C PHE A 126 2.53 -3.87 6.90
N SER A 127 2.44 -2.84 6.05
CA SER A 127 3.21 -1.61 6.26
C SER A 127 2.64 -0.75 7.39
N ILE A 128 1.32 -0.74 7.57
CA ILE A 128 0.67 -0.05 8.69
C ILE A 128 1.14 -0.60 10.05
N PRO A 129 1.01 -1.91 10.36
CA PRO A 129 1.47 -2.44 11.63
C PRO A 129 2.99 -2.27 11.81
N PHE A 130 3.78 -2.35 10.74
CA PHE A 130 5.22 -2.02 10.80
C PHE A 130 5.47 -0.59 11.29
N PHE A 131 4.86 0.41 10.64
CA PHE A 131 5.12 1.81 10.99
C PHE A 131 4.53 2.19 12.35
N ILE A 132 3.41 1.62 12.75
CA ILE A 132 2.92 1.77 14.12
C ILE A 132 3.96 1.24 15.11
N ALA A 133 4.48 0.02 14.90
CA ALA A 133 5.51 -0.52 15.77
C ALA A 133 6.80 0.33 15.81
N VAL A 134 7.22 0.89 14.67
CA VAL A 134 8.34 1.85 14.62
C VAL A 134 8.06 3.09 15.45
N LEU A 135 6.89 3.72 15.29
CA LEU A 135 6.51 4.92 16.05
C LEU A 135 6.43 4.65 17.56
N GLU A 136 6.01 3.45 17.94
CA GLU A 136 5.97 3.02 19.34
C GLU A 136 7.36 2.82 19.94
N LEU A 137 8.36 2.40 19.15
CA LEU A 137 9.73 2.22 19.63
C LEU A 137 10.55 3.51 19.61
N LEU A 138 10.29 4.42 18.66
CA LEU A 138 10.97 5.71 18.60
C LEU A 138 10.50 6.64 19.73
N PRO A 139 11.33 7.60 20.18
CA PRO A 139 10.96 8.56 21.22
C PRO A 139 10.04 9.67 20.70
N ILE A 140 9.07 9.32 19.83
CA ILE A 140 8.11 10.25 19.25
C ILE A 140 7.03 10.56 20.30
N TYR A 141 6.32 9.52 20.73
CA TYR A 141 5.26 9.57 21.72
C TYR A 141 5.76 9.19 23.10
N THR A 142 5.32 9.93 24.13
CA THR A 142 5.65 9.65 25.53
C THR A 142 4.91 8.42 26.03
N GLU A 143 3.58 8.39 25.83
CA GLU A 143 2.75 7.25 26.21
C GLU A 143 2.78 6.18 25.11
N LYS A 144 3.21 4.96 25.47
CA LYS A 144 3.30 3.83 24.54
C LYS A 144 2.00 3.02 24.55
N LEU A 145 1.47 2.74 23.37
CA LEU A 145 0.29 1.89 23.13
C LEU A 145 0.70 0.43 22.86
N MET A 146 1.95 0.18 22.47
CA MET A 146 2.47 -1.16 22.20
C MET A 146 3.68 -1.48 23.06
N LYS A 147 3.74 -2.70 23.60
CA LYS A 147 4.91 -3.19 24.33
C LYS A 147 6.09 -3.36 23.38
N PRO A 148 7.34 -3.02 23.78
CA PRO A 148 8.51 -3.09 22.89
C PRO A 148 8.75 -4.46 22.25
N GLY A 149 8.58 -5.56 22.99
CA GLY A 149 8.74 -6.91 22.43
C GLY A 149 7.74 -7.22 21.32
N LEU A 150 6.46 -6.84 21.49
CA LEU A 150 5.43 -6.99 20.47
C LEU A 150 5.71 -6.09 19.26
N ALA A 151 6.20 -4.87 19.48
CA ALA A 151 6.59 -3.97 18.40
C ALA A 151 7.73 -4.55 17.56
N TYR A 152 8.80 -5.03 18.19
CA TYR A 152 9.90 -5.69 17.48
C TYR A 152 9.45 -6.96 16.75
N PHE A 153 8.64 -7.81 17.39
CA PHE A 153 8.05 -8.98 16.76
C PHE A 153 7.25 -8.62 15.50
N THR A 154 6.37 -7.63 15.63
CA THR A 154 5.55 -7.12 14.53
C THR A 154 6.42 -6.57 13.39
N MET A 155 7.48 -5.81 13.71
CA MET A 155 8.41 -5.32 12.71
C MET A 155 9.14 -6.45 11.98
N GLY A 156 9.58 -7.48 12.70
CA GLY A 156 10.26 -8.64 12.12
C GLY A 156 9.39 -9.36 11.10
N ILE A 157 8.19 -9.78 11.52
CA ILE A 157 7.27 -10.54 10.66
C ILE A 157 6.77 -9.74 9.46
N THR A 158 6.46 -8.45 9.64
CA THR A 158 5.98 -7.59 8.55
C THR A 158 7.10 -7.27 7.56
N THR A 159 8.36 -7.14 8.00
CA THR A 159 9.50 -6.94 7.10
C THR A 159 9.67 -8.13 6.18
N THR A 160 9.67 -9.35 6.73
CA THR A 160 9.89 -10.57 5.93
C THR A 160 8.68 -10.96 5.09
N PHE A 161 7.47 -10.57 5.49
CA PHE A 161 6.29 -10.63 4.62
C PHE A 161 6.38 -9.65 3.46
N ILE A 162 6.65 -8.35 3.68
CA ILE A 162 6.76 -7.37 2.59
C ILE A 162 7.93 -7.73 1.65
N MET A 163 9.03 -8.29 2.17
CA MET A 163 10.14 -8.79 1.35
C MET A 163 9.70 -9.79 0.26
N GLN A 164 8.68 -10.61 0.54
CA GLN A 164 8.12 -11.59 -0.40
C GLN A 164 7.05 -11.00 -1.34
N LEU A 165 6.62 -9.76 -1.11
CA LEU A 165 5.54 -9.10 -1.86
C LEU A 165 6.05 -7.98 -2.75
N HIS A 166 7.05 -7.22 -2.29
CA HIS A 166 7.49 -6.02 -2.98
C HIS A 166 8.90 -5.58 -2.59
N MET A 167 9.65 -5.12 -3.58
CA MET A 167 11.06 -4.71 -3.47
C MET A 167 11.34 -3.54 -2.53
N SER A 168 10.30 -2.79 -2.20
CA SER A 168 10.41 -1.60 -1.36
C SER A 168 10.59 -1.91 0.12
N TRP A 169 10.59 -3.20 0.52
CA TRP A 169 10.94 -3.64 1.88
C TRP A 169 12.29 -3.08 2.35
N VAL A 170 13.23 -2.82 1.43
CA VAL A 170 14.53 -2.22 1.73
C VAL A 170 14.41 -0.86 2.43
N LEU A 171 13.33 -0.11 2.17
CA LEU A 171 13.04 1.16 2.85
C LEU A 171 12.72 0.97 4.33
N MET A 172 12.33 -0.24 4.76
CA MET A 172 11.99 -0.55 6.16
C MET A 172 13.25 -0.71 7.01
N VAL A 173 14.36 -1.16 6.43
CA VAL A 173 15.61 -1.48 7.15
C VAL A 173 16.15 -0.28 7.93
N PRO A 174 16.27 0.94 7.36
CA PRO A 174 16.74 2.11 8.12
C PRO A 174 15.85 2.45 9.33
N TYR A 175 14.54 2.26 9.25
CA TYR A 175 13.65 2.47 10.40
C TYR A 175 13.87 1.41 11.48
N SER A 176 14.05 0.15 11.09
CA SER A 176 14.39 -0.92 12.03
C SER A 176 15.71 -0.66 12.75
N LEU A 177 16.75 -0.24 12.01
CA LEU A 177 18.04 0.12 12.58
C LEU A 177 17.94 1.33 13.51
N ALA A 178 17.17 2.35 13.15
CA ALA A 178 16.94 3.50 14.01
C ALA A 178 16.25 3.10 15.32
N ALA A 179 15.18 2.29 15.26
CA ALA A 179 14.49 1.77 16.44
C ALA A 179 15.42 0.96 17.35
N MET A 180 16.24 0.07 16.75
CA MET A 180 17.26 -0.70 17.47
C MET A 180 18.30 0.21 18.13
N ALA A 181 18.81 1.22 17.42
CA ALA A 181 19.79 2.17 17.96
C ALA A 181 19.24 2.94 19.17
N PHE A 182 17.96 3.35 19.16
CA PHE A 182 17.33 3.94 20.33
C PHE A 182 17.15 2.94 21.48
N THR A 183 16.77 1.70 21.18
CA THR A 183 16.59 0.64 22.20
C THR A 183 17.92 0.23 22.84
N MET A 184 19.03 0.27 22.10
CA MET A 184 20.37 -0.01 22.61
C MET A 184 20.81 0.95 23.74
N LYS A 185 20.17 2.12 23.84
CA LYS A 185 20.36 3.09 24.93
C LYS A 185 19.51 2.80 26.17
N THR A 186 18.65 1.78 26.14
CA THR A 186 17.77 1.39 27.25
C THR A 186 18.29 0.17 28.01
N ALA A 187 17.73 -0.10 29.19
CA ALA A 187 18.16 -1.21 30.05
C ALA A 187 17.85 -2.59 29.45
N ASN A 188 16.70 -2.76 28.78
CA ASN A 188 16.27 -4.07 28.27
C ASN A 188 16.49 -4.20 26.76
N LYS A 189 17.74 -4.43 26.35
CA LYS A 189 18.14 -4.59 24.94
C LYS A 189 17.69 -5.91 24.32
N LYS A 190 17.37 -6.91 25.16
CA LYS A 190 16.96 -8.26 24.72
C LYS A 190 15.65 -8.25 23.94
N VAL A 191 14.84 -7.18 24.05
CA VAL A 191 13.62 -7.03 23.26
C VAL A 191 13.88 -7.02 21.74
N ILE A 192 15.10 -6.70 21.31
CA ILE A 192 15.50 -6.76 19.89
C ILE A 192 15.45 -8.21 19.36
N LEU A 193 15.64 -9.23 20.20
CA LEU A 193 15.55 -10.64 19.79
C LEU A 193 14.15 -11.00 19.27
N PHE A 194 13.11 -10.29 19.70
CA PHE A 194 11.76 -10.49 19.16
C PHE A 194 11.66 -10.10 17.68
N TYR A 195 12.49 -9.17 17.19
CA TYR A 195 12.58 -8.87 15.75
C TYR A 195 13.05 -10.09 14.97
N ILE A 196 14.08 -10.77 15.47
CA ILE A 196 14.59 -12.00 14.85
C ILE A 196 13.51 -13.07 14.88
N LEU A 197 12.85 -13.28 16.02
CA LEU A 197 11.78 -14.28 16.15
C LEU A 197 10.63 -14.02 15.16
N GLY A 198 10.13 -12.78 15.08
CA GLY A 198 9.11 -12.40 14.11
C GLY A 198 9.58 -12.59 12.66
N GLY A 199 10.83 -12.21 12.39
CA GLY A 199 11.49 -12.40 11.10
C GLY A 199 11.50 -13.87 10.68
N VAL A 200 11.97 -14.77 11.55
CA VAL A 200 12.01 -16.23 11.29
C VAL A 200 10.63 -16.78 10.97
N ILE A 201 9.59 -16.38 11.72
CA ILE A 201 8.21 -16.81 11.43
C ILE A 201 7.77 -16.35 10.05
N GLY A 202 8.03 -15.09 9.70
CA GLY A 202 7.66 -14.60 8.37
C GLY A 202 8.48 -15.22 7.23
N LEU A 203 9.69 -15.71 7.51
CA LEU A 203 10.51 -16.45 6.54
C LEU A 203 10.03 -17.89 6.31
N LEU A 204 9.12 -18.43 7.11
CA LEU A 204 8.66 -19.82 6.93
C LEU A 204 8.03 -20.06 5.55
N THR A 205 7.40 -19.05 4.96
CA THR A 205 6.83 -19.12 3.60
C THR A 205 7.87 -19.06 2.48
N LEU A 206 9.15 -18.83 2.80
CA LEU A 206 10.28 -18.91 1.84
C LEU A 206 10.92 -20.29 1.79
N ILE A 207 10.62 -21.18 2.74
CA ILE A 207 11.23 -22.52 2.79
C ILE A 207 11.11 -23.24 1.44
N PRO A 208 9.95 -23.25 0.75
CA PRO A 208 9.82 -23.94 -0.53
C PRO A 208 10.70 -23.34 -1.63
N THR A 209 10.90 -22.02 -1.64
CA THR A 209 11.83 -21.35 -2.56
C THR A 209 13.28 -21.78 -2.34
N TRP A 210 13.69 -21.99 -1.08
CA TRP A 210 15.04 -22.44 -0.76
C TRP A 210 15.27 -23.93 -1.07
N LEU A 211 14.23 -24.74 -0.96
CA LEU A 211 14.28 -26.17 -1.30
C LEU A 211 14.22 -26.39 -2.82
N HIS A 212 13.55 -25.50 -3.54
CA HIS A 212 13.37 -25.57 -5.00
C HIS A 212 13.75 -24.24 -5.67
N PRO A 213 15.03 -23.83 -5.60
CA PRO A 213 15.47 -22.62 -6.27
C PRO A 213 15.44 -22.83 -7.78
N ASP A 214 14.81 -21.90 -8.49
CA ASP A 214 14.84 -21.84 -9.94
C ASP A 214 15.97 -20.90 -10.41
N PRO A 215 17.03 -21.43 -11.06
CA PRO A 215 18.12 -20.61 -11.60
C PRO A 215 17.66 -19.59 -12.66
N LEU A 216 16.53 -19.84 -13.33
CA LEU A 216 15.97 -19.01 -14.40
C LEU A 216 15.04 -17.92 -13.86
N ALA A 217 14.66 -17.95 -12.58
CA ALA A 217 13.85 -16.90 -11.95
C ALA A 217 14.60 -15.55 -11.76
N GLY A 218 15.88 -15.51 -12.14
CA GLY A 218 16.73 -14.33 -12.13
C GLY A 218 17.12 -13.84 -10.75
N LYS A 219 17.97 -12.80 -10.69
CA LYS A 219 18.44 -12.24 -9.42
C LYS A 219 17.81 -10.88 -9.18
N VAL A 220 17.03 -10.77 -8.12
CA VAL A 220 16.41 -9.53 -7.67
C VAL A 220 17.39 -8.35 -7.55
N GLY A 221 18.67 -8.62 -7.26
CA GLY A 221 19.74 -7.62 -7.22
C GLY A 221 19.99 -6.88 -8.54
N GLU A 222 19.55 -7.41 -9.68
CA GLU A 222 19.62 -6.75 -11.00
C GLU A 222 18.80 -5.46 -11.07
N ASN A 223 17.85 -5.28 -10.13
CA ASN A 223 17.08 -4.04 -10.01
C ASN A 223 17.84 -2.90 -9.34
N VAL A 224 19.01 -3.20 -8.76
CA VAL A 224 19.85 -2.23 -8.04
C VAL A 224 20.92 -1.70 -8.99
N VAL A 225 20.66 -0.53 -9.54
CA VAL A 225 21.58 0.16 -10.46
C VAL A 225 21.75 1.61 -10.04
N ILE A 226 22.93 2.18 -10.26
CA ILE A 226 23.14 3.61 -10.02
C ILE A 226 22.46 4.40 -11.16
N ASN A 227 21.49 5.24 -10.80
CA ASN A 227 20.72 6.05 -11.74
C ASN A 227 20.72 7.53 -11.34
N TRP A 228 21.70 8.27 -11.86
CA TRP A 228 21.83 9.71 -11.63
C TRP A 228 20.70 10.53 -12.24
N GLY A 229 20.03 10.02 -13.28
CA GLY A 229 18.88 10.70 -13.91
C GLY A 229 17.72 10.91 -12.94
N ASN A 230 17.62 10.07 -11.91
CA ASN A 230 16.61 10.18 -10.87
C ASN A 230 16.79 11.39 -9.93
N PHE A 231 17.96 12.05 -9.92
CA PHE A 231 18.22 13.26 -9.11
C PHE A 231 17.22 14.39 -9.40
N SER A 232 16.85 14.56 -10.67
CA SER A 232 15.88 15.59 -11.10
C SER A 232 14.48 15.40 -10.52
N ASN A 233 14.15 14.21 -9.99
CA ASN A 233 12.82 13.88 -9.48
C ASN A 233 12.58 14.27 -8.01
N ILE A 234 13.47 15.03 -7.38
CA ILE A 234 13.36 15.45 -5.98
C ILE A 234 11.95 16.00 -5.64
N LEU A 235 11.46 16.97 -6.41
CA LEU A 235 10.12 17.55 -6.21
C LEU A 235 9.01 16.55 -6.54
N THR A 236 9.15 15.77 -7.61
CA THR A 236 8.18 14.74 -7.99
C THR A 236 7.98 13.72 -6.88
N ILE A 237 9.06 13.28 -6.23
CA ILE A 237 9.04 12.34 -5.12
C ILE A 237 8.34 12.96 -3.91
N LEU A 238 8.64 14.22 -3.57
CA LEU A 238 8.00 14.93 -2.46
C LEU A 238 6.48 15.02 -2.66
N LEU A 239 6.06 15.49 -3.84
CA LEU A 239 4.64 15.69 -4.15
C LEU A 239 3.88 14.37 -4.15
N ARG A 240 4.45 13.31 -4.75
CA ARG A 240 3.84 11.97 -4.74
C ARG A 240 3.78 11.37 -3.34
N TYR A 241 4.84 11.51 -2.53
CA TYR A 241 4.85 11.03 -1.15
C TYR A 241 3.77 11.69 -0.30
N LEU A 242 3.65 13.01 -0.36
CA LEU A 242 2.61 13.73 0.39
C LEU A 242 1.21 13.44 -0.15
N SER A 243 1.06 13.17 -1.45
CA SER A 243 -0.23 12.90 -2.09
C SER A 243 -0.98 11.70 -1.48
N PHE A 244 -0.26 10.74 -0.89
CA PHE A 244 -0.84 9.56 -0.23
C PHE A 244 -1.87 9.89 0.86
N ALA A 245 -1.76 11.07 1.49
CA ALA A 245 -2.67 11.52 2.54
C ALA A 245 -3.69 12.57 2.07
N THR A 246 -3.87 12.69 0.75
CA THR A 246 -4.69 13.73 0.12
C THR A 246 -5.68 13.14 -0.87
N TYR A 247 -6.66 13.94 -1.32
CA TYR A 247 -7.57 13.61 -2.39
C TYR A 247 -6.98 13.89 -3.79
N GLU A 248 -5.76 13.42 -4.03
CA GLU A 248 -5.19 13.40 -5.38
C GLU A 248 -5.86 12.30 -6.19
N ILE A 249 -6.60 12.69 -7.24
CA ILE A 249 -7.38 11.81 -8.10
C ILE A 249 -6.85 11.62 -9.54
N PRO A 250 -5.97 12.47 -10.12
CA PRO A 250 -5.46 12.25 -11.49
C PRO A 250 -4.89 10.87 -11.76
N TYR A 251 -4.17 10.28 -10.81
CA TYR A 251 -3.65 8.92 -10.94
C TYR A 251 -4.77 7.86 -10.90
N VAL A 252 -5.76 8.06 -10.02
CA VAL A 252 -6.87 7.13 -9.78
C VAL A 252 -7.91 7.15 -10.91
N LEU A 253 -8.04 8.27 -11.61
CA LEU A 253 -8.91 8.44 -12.78
C LEU A 253 -8.47 7.60 -13.99
N GLY A 254 -7.25 7.09 -14.02
CA GLY A 254 -6.73 6.29 -15.14
C GLY A 254 -5.98 7.11 -16.19
N ASP A 255 -5.82 6.51 -17.37
CA ASP A 255 -5.07 7.11 -18.48
C ASP A 255 -5.92 8.15 -19.25
N SER A 256 -5.39 8.67 -20.36
CA SER A 256 -6.11 9.65 -21.19
C SER A 256 -7.39 9.08 -21.80
N THR A 257 -7.40 7.79 -22.15
CA THR A 257 -8.54 7.12 -22.76
C THR A 257 -9.64 6.92 -21.74
N ASP A 258 -9.30 6.47 -20.53
CA ASP A 258 -10.25 6.36 -19.42
C ASP A 258 -10.90 7.70 -19.11
N LYS A 259 -10.08 8.75 -19.00
CA LYS A 259 -10.54 10.11 -18.72
C LYS A 259 -11.52 10.58 -19.79
N ASP A 260 -11.19 10.37 -21.06
CA ASP A 260 -12.06 10.73 -22.18
C ASP A 260 -13.42 10.04 -22.07
N VAL A 261 -13.44 8.72 -21.86
CA VAL A 261 -14.70 7.96 -21.73
C VAL A 261 -15.50 8.42 -20.51
N ILE A 262 -14.87 8.60 -19.35
CA ILE A 262 -15.54 9.07 -18.13
C ILE A 262 -16.17 10.44 -18.36
N PHE A 263 -15.44 11.38 -18.99
CA PHE A 263 -15.96 12.72 -19.25
C PHE A 263 -17.11 12.75 -20.25
N HIS A 264 -17.23 11.76 -21.14
CA HIS A 264 -18.33 11.65 -22.10
C HIS A 264 -19.50 10.77 -21.63
N THR A 265 -19.29 9.88 -20.66
CA THR A 265 -20.33 8.94 -20.18
C THR A 265 -20.86 9.29 -18.79
N GLN A 266 -20.10 10.05 -17.99
CA GLN A 266 -20.42 10.35 -16.60
C GLN A 266 -20.27 11.85 -16.30
N TYR A 267 -20.93 12.70 -17.09
CA TYR A 267 -20.89 14.18 -16.95
C TYR A 267 -21.18 14.67 -15.52
N TRP A 268 -22.03 13.97 -14.78
CA TRP A 268 -22.38 14.30 -13.40
C TRP A 268 -21.17 14.23 -12.44
N MET A 269 -20.10 13.49 -12.78
CA MET A 269 -18.87 13.42 -11.99
C MET A 269 -18.00 14.66 -12.11
N ILE A 270 -18.10 15.41 -13.22
CA ILE A 270 -17.23 16.55 -13.54
C ILE A 270 -17.09 17.54 -12.38
N PRO A 271 -18.16 18.06 -11.76
CA PRO A 271 -18.02 19.02 -10.66
C PRO A 271 -17.23 18.44 -9.47
N PHE A 272 -17.41 17.15 -9.16
CA PHE A 272 -16.68 16.47 -8.09
C PHE A 272 -15.22 16.23 -8.46
N ILE A 273 -14.93 15.87 -9.71
CA ILE A 273 -13.57 15.73 -10.23
C ILE A 273 -12.82 17.07 -10.13
N VAL A 274 -13.40 18.15 -10.64
CA VAL A 274 -12.77 19.48 -10.63
C VAL A 274 -12.53 19.95 -9.19
N PHE A 275 -13.52 19.79 -8.32
CA PHE A 275 -13.39 20.14 -6.90
C PHE A 275 -12.27 19.35 -6.22
N LEU A 276 -12.28 18.02 -6.33
CA LEU A 276 -11.27 17.16 -5.71
C LEU A 276 -9.88 17.37 -6.29
N LEU A 277 -9.76 17.67 -7.58
CA LEU A 277 -8.49 18.02 -8.20
C LEU A 277 -7.85 19.23 -7.52
N VAL A 278 -8.61 20.32 -7.39
CA VAL A 278 -8.14 21.55 -6.73
C VAL A 278 -7.83 21.28 -5.26
N ILE A 279 -8.74 20.61 -4.55
CA ILE A 279 -8.57 20.28 -3.13
C ILE A 279 -7.35 19.38 -2.91
N GLY A 280 -7.11 18.38 -3.74
CA GLY A 280 -5.97 17.47 -3.62
C GLY A 280 -4.65 18.23 -3.66
N PHE A 281 -4.51 19.16 -4.61
CA PHE A 281 -3.34 20.05 -4.67
C PHE A 281 -3.24 20.99 -3.47
N LEU A 282 -4.35 21.57 -3.03
CA LEU A 282 -4.38 22.41 -1.83
C LEU A 282 -4.00 21.63 -0.56
N GLN A 283 -4.40 20.36 -0.45
CA GLN A 283 -4.01 19.49 0.65
C GLN A 283 -2.51 19.19 0.60
N VAL A 284 -1.93 18.88 -0.57
CA VAL A 284 -0.47 18.72 -0.69
C VAL A 284 0.24 20.02 -0.28
N GLY A 285 -0.25 21.17 -0.73
CA GLY A 285 0.26 22.48 -0.31
C GLY A 285 0.17 22.71 1.20
N LEU A 286 -0.96 22.33 1.82
CA LEU A 286 -1.13 22.38 3.27
C LEU A 286 -0.11 21.50 4.00
N LEU A 287 0.18 20.30 3.50
CA LEU A 287 1.18 19.41 4.10
C LEU A 287 2.60 20.00 3.98
N ILE A 288 2.92 20.68 2.87
CA ILE A 288 4.20 21.40 2.73
C ILE A 288 4.28 22.59 3.70
N ILE A 289 3.25 23.44 3.72
CA ILE A 289 3.17 24.59 4.64
C ILE A 289 3.24 24.10 6.09
N GLY A 290 2.58 22.98 6.38
CA GLY A 290 2.55 22.29 7.66
C GLY A 290 3.92 22.08 8.28
N PHE A 291 4.96 21.94 7.45
CA PHE A 291 6.34 21.79 7.93
C PHE A 291 6.86 23.06 8.60
N PHE A 292 6.53 24.22 8.04
CA PHE A 292 7.03 25.53 8.47
C PHE A 292 6.18 26.19 9.57
N ILE A 293 5.02 25.62 9.89
CA ILE A 293 4.13 26.16 10.93
C ILE A 293 4.78 26.02 12.32
N LYS A 294 4.90 27.11 13.07
CA LYS A 294 5.35 27.05 14.47
C LYS A 294 4.32 26.31 15.33
N THR A 295 4.78 25.36 16.13
CA THR A 295 3.95 24.58 17.05
C THR A 295 4.71 24.31 18.34
N GLU A 296 3.99 24.25 19.46
CA GLU A 296 4.51 23.80 20.75
C GLU A 296 4.33 22.29 20.95
N ASN A 297 3.53 21.63 20.10
CA ASN A 297 3.34 20.19 20.14
C ASN A 297 4.62 19.46 19.69
N GLU A 298 5.35 18.89 20.66
CA GLU A 298 6.58 18.14 20.44
C GLU A 298 6.39 16.87 19.60
N GLU A 299 5.25 16.20 19.72
CA GLU A 299 4.95 15.00 18.92
C GLU A 299 4.82 15.36 17.43
N TRP A 300 4.14 16.47 17.12
CA TRP A 300 4.04 16.98 15.76
C TRP A 300 5.42 17.34 15.17
N LYS A 301 6.30 17.99 15.96
CA LYS A 301 7.68 18.29 15.53
C LYS A 301 8.45 17.01 15.16
N LYS A 302 8.37 15.98 15.99
CA LYS A 302 9.06 14.71 15.73
C LYS A 302 8.49 13.97 14.51
N VAL A 303 7.17 13.99 14.33
CA VAL A 303 6.51 13.40 13.15
C VAL A 303 6.88 14.14 11.85
N ARG A 304 7.07 15.47 11.90
CA ARG A 304 7.60 16.24 10.76
C ARG A 304 9.00 15.78 10.36
N TRP A 305 9.90 15.67 11.33
CA TRP A 305 11.26 15.20 11.07
C TRP A 305 11.30 13.77 10.57
N LEU A 306 10.42 12.90 11.06
CA LEU A 306 10.25 11.56 10.53
C LEU A 306 9.84 11.60 9.05
N ASN A 307 8.88 12.45 8.66
CA ASN A 307 8.46 12.58 7.26
C ASN A 307 9.58 13.13 6.36
N ILE A 308 10.39 14.07 6.84
CA ILE A 308 11.59 14.52 6.12
C ILE A 308 12.60 13.40 5.95
N PHE A 309 12.87 12.65 7.02
CA PHE A 309 13.75 11.49 6.95
C PHE A 309 13.24 10.47 5.94
N SER A 310 11.93 10.17 5.96
CA SER A 310 11.29 9.27 5.00
C SER A 310 11.44 9.73 3.56
N TYR A 311 11.21 11.03 3.32
CA TYR A 311 11.38 11.64 2.02
C TYR A 311 12.84 11.61 1.54
N GLY A 312 13.79 11.96 2.40
CA GLY A 312 15.22 11.91 2.09
C GLY A 312 15.69 10.49 1.81
N LEU A 313 15.25 9.52 2.62
CA LEU A 313 15.54 8.11 2.40
C LEU A 313 14.97 7.63 1.06
N LEU A 314 13.73 7.99 0.75
CA LEU A 314 13.08 7.65 -0.51
C LEU A 314 13.84 8.26 -1.70
N PHE A 315 14.20 9.54 -1.61
CA PHE A 315 14.97 10.23 -2.63
C PHE A 315 16.32 9.54 -2.89
N VAL A 316 17.09 9.24 -1.84
CA VAL A 316 18.37 8.53 -1.95
C VAL A 316 18.18 7.12 -2.52
N SER A 317 17.10 6.41 -2.14
CA SER A 317 16.85 5.05 -2.62
C SER A 317 16.65 4.99 -4.15
N PHE A 318 16.09 6.04 -4.76
CA PHE A 318 15.91 6.10 -6.20
C PHE A 318 17.21 6.30 -6.99
N PHE A 319 18.31 6.68 -6.33
CA PHE A 319 19.63 6.61 -6.98
C PHE A 319 20.08 5.17 -7.23
N PHE A 320 19.49 4.21 -6.55
CA PHE A 320 19.83 2.79 -6.66
C PHE A 320 18.74 1.98 -7.35
N SER A 321 17.87 2.63 -8.15
CA SER A 321 16.76 1.98 -8.83
C SER A 321 16.83 2.14 -10.34
N ILE A 322 16.55 1.05 -11.06
CA ILE A 322 16.41 1.06 -12.52
C ILE A 322 15.18 1.84 -12.99
N LYS A 323 14.17 2.03 -12.12
CA LYS A 323 12.91 2.70 -12.45
C LYS A 323 12.89 4.14 -11.93
N GLY A 324 12.20 5.01 -12.66
CA GLY A 324 11.79 6.31 -12.16
C GLY A 324 10.77 6.20 -11.00
N PRO A 325 10.56 7.28 -10.23
CA PRO A 325 9.85 7.21 -8.95
C PRO A 325 8.32 7.19 -9.11
N SER A 326 7.75 6.06 -9.51
CA SER A 326 6.29 5.87 -9.56
C SER A 326 5.69 5.69 -8.17
N SER A 327 4.57 6.35 -7.86
CA SER A 327 3.97 6.35 -6.53
C SER A 327 3.74 4.97 -5.93
N HIS A 328 3.33 3.98 -6.74
CA HIS A 328 3.09 2.62 -6.27
C HIS A 328 4.37 1.93 -5.74
N THR A 329 5.57 2.34 -6.17
CA THR A 329 6.82 1.64 -5.78
C THR A 329 7.26 1.97 -4.35
N PHE A 330 6.72 3.01 -3.73
CA PHE A 330 7.01 3.41 -2.34
C PHE A 330 5.75 3.59 -1.52
N TYR A 331 4.65 3.02 -1.99
CA TYR A 331 3.35 3.08 -1.36
C TYR A 331 3.34 2.50 0.07
N LEU A 332 4.29 1.63 0.42
CA LEU A 332 4.47 1.16 1.80
C LEU A 332 4.55 2.30 2.82
N LEU A 333 5.06 3.47 2.41
CA LEU A 333 5.29 4.61 3.29
C LEU A 333 4.00 5.38 3.62
N LEU A 334 2.86 5.08 2.98
CA LEU A 334 1.56 5.76 3.18
C LEU A 334 1.18 6.04 4.65
N PRO A 335 1.45 5.15 5.63
CA PRO A 335 1.06 5.42 7.02
C PRO A 335 1.68 6.71 7.59
N LEU A 336 2.89 7.06 7.16
CA LEU A 336 3.62 8.22 7.67
C LEU A 336 3.04 9.59 7.24
N PRO A 337 2.83 9.88 5.94
CA PRO A 337 2.16 11.10 5.51
C PRO A 337 0.69 11.11 5.98
N MET A 338 0.04 9.95 6.10
CA MET A 338 -1.33 9.87 6.63
C MET A 338 -1.38 10.39 8.07
N ILE A 339 -0.54 9.87 8.97
CA ILE A 339 -0.46 10.34 10.37
C ILE A 339 -0.08 11.83 10.43
N TYR A 340 0.89 12.25 9.61
CA TYR A 340 1.31 13.65 9.55
C TYR A 340 0.18 14.60 9.12
N SER A 341 -0.65 14.17 8.18
CA SER A 341 -1.77 14.99 7.68
C SER A 341 -2.76 15.36 8.78
N PHE A 342 -2.98 14.47 9.75
CA PHE A 342 -3.92 14.73 10.84
C PHE A 342 -3.43 15.81 11.80
N TYR A 343 -2.13 15.93 12.05
CA TYR A 343 -1.61 17.10 12.78
C TYR A 343 -1.82 18.40 12.00
N CYS A 344 -1.67 18.36 10.67
CA CYS A 344 -1.92 19.53 9.82
C CYS A 344 -3.41 19.90 9.82
N TYR A 345 -4.31 18.92 9.77
CA TYR A 345 -5.75 19.13 9.87
C TYR A 345 -6.16 19.62 11.26
N GLU A 346 -5.62 19.06 12.34
CA GLU A 346 -5.83 19.54 13.71
C GLU A 346 -5.50 21.03 13.83
N TRP A 347 -4.30 21.41 13.37
CA TRP A 347 -3.89 22.81 13.36
C TRP A 347 -4.86 23.67 12.54
N LEU A 348 -5.20 23.25 11.31
CA LEU A 348 -6.06 24.03 10.43
C LEU A 348 -7.46 24.23 11.03
N ILE A 349 -8.04 23.17 11.60
CA ILE A 349 -9.35 23.20 12.27
C ILE A 349 -9.31 24.14 13.48
N SER A 350 -8.24 24.08 14.29
CA SER A 350 -8.08 24.96 15.46
C SER A 350 -7.99 26.45 15.10
N LYS A 351 -7.47 26.77 13.90
CA LYS A 351 -7.34 28.16 13.42
C LYS A 351 -8.56 28.65 12.65
N LYS A 352 -9.26 27.76 11.94
CA LYS A 352 -10.37 28.10 11.06
C LYS A 352 -11.46 27.04 11.19
N ALA A 353 -12.54 27.35 11.89
CA ALA A 353 -13.69 26.45 12.02
C ALA A 353 -14.29 26.02 10.66
N VAL A 354 -14.16 26.88 9.63
CA VAL A 354 -14.59 26.58 8.25
C VAL A 354 -13.83 25.39 7.66
N ALA A 355 -12.58 25.12 8.09
CA ALA A 355 -11.79 24.00 7.59
C ALA A 355 -12.48 22.65 7.83
N LEU A 356 -13.14 22.48 8.98
CA LEU A 356 -13.91 21.25 9.24
C LEU A 356 -15.09 21.10 8.29
N LYS A 357 -15.76 22.22 7.93
CA LYS A 357 -16.84 22.20 6.93
C LYS A 357 -16.30 21.81 5.56
N VAL A 358 -15.15 22.38 5.16
CA VAL A 358 -14.48 22.01 3.89
C VAL A 358 -14.13 20.53 3.89
N LEU A 359 -13.47 20.00 4.92
CA LEU A 359 -13.10 18.58 5.00
C LEU A 359 -14.32 17.64 4.94
N ARG A 360 -15.48 18.03 5.50
CA ARG A 360 -16.74 17.29 5.31
C ARG A 360 -17.16 17.24 3.84
N VAL A 361 -17.11 18.38 3.14
CA VAL A 361 -17.43 18.45 1.71
C VAL A 361 -16.46 17.59 0.90
N VAL A 362 -15.16 17.63 1.22
CA VAL A 362 -14.14 16.77 0.60
C VAL A 362 -14.50 15.30 0.74
N VAL A 363 -14.92 14.85 1.93
CA VAL A 363 -15.39 13.49 2.15
C VAL A 363 -16.60 13.15 1.27
N TYR A 364 -17.64 14.00 1.25
CA TYR A 364 -18.83 13.74 0.43
C TYR A 364 -18.51 13.66 -1.06
N CYS A 365 -17.76 14.64 -1.58
CA CYS A 365 -17.31 14.63 -2.97
C CYS A 365 -16.44 13.42 -3.27
N GLY A 366 -15.59 13.03 -2.32
CA GLY A 366 -14.77 11.82 -2.37
C GLY A 366 -15.60 10.55 -2.56
N PHE A 367 -16.65 10.36 -1.76
CA PHE A 367 -17.57 9.23 -1.91
C PHE A 367 -18.24 9.23 -3.28
N ILE A 368 -18.81 10.37 -3.68
CA ILE A 368 -19.54 10.52 -4.95
C ILE A 368 -18.60 10.22 -6.15
N PHE A 369 -17.38 10.74 -6.11
CA PHE A 369 -16.34 10.46 -7.11
C PHE A 369 -16.03 8.96 -7.21
N HIS A 370 -15.78 8.29 -6.09
CA HIS A 370 -15.45 6.86 -6.11
C HIS A 370 -16.65 5.98 -6.49
N ILE A 371 -17.88 6.40 -6.22
CA ILE A 371 -19.09 5.73 -6.72
C ILE A 371 -19.12 5.78 -8.25
N GLY A 372 -18.92 6.97 -8.83
CA GLY A 372 -18.92 7.11 -10.29
C GLY A 372 -17.81 6.30 -10.95
N LEU A 373 -16.60 6.38 -10.40
CA LEU A 373 -15.47 5.58 -10.86
C LEU A 373 -15.74 4.07 -10.75
N ALA A 374 -16.40 3.60 -9.68
CA ALA A 374 -16.79 2.20 -9.55
C ALA A 374 -17.82 1.79 -10.60
N ILE A 375 -18.81 2.64 -10.91
CA ILE A 375 -19.79 2.40 -11.98
C ILE A 375 -19.09 2.27 -13.33
N TYR A 376 -18.13 3.15 -13.64
CA TYR A 376 -17.33 3.05 -14.86
C TYR A 376 -16.54 1.74 -14.88
N ASN A 377 -15.75 1.49 -13.83
CA ASN A 377 -14.87 0.34 -13.78
C ASN A 377 -15.62 -1.00 -13.81
N TYR A 378 -16.85 -1.07 -13.28
CA TYR A 378 -17.68 -2.28 -13.28
C TYR A 378 -17.78 -2.91 -14.68
N GLY A 379 -18.08 -2.11 -15.70
CA GLY A 379 -18.18 -2.58 -17.09
C GLY A 379 -16.86 -2.65 -17.87
N HIS A 380 -15.82 -1.92 -17.43
CA HIS A 380 -14.63 -1.68 -18.26
C HIS A 380 -13.36 -2.38 -17.78
N LYS A 381 -13.23 -2.57 -16.46
CA LYS A 381 -11.98 -2.94 -15.78
C LYS A 381 -12.14 -4.03 -14.74
N SER A 382 -13.33 -4.17 -14.18
CA SER A 382 -13.60 -5.12 -13.11
C SER A 382 -13.63 -6.56 -13.58
N ILE A 383 -13.55 -7.48 -12.62
CA ILE A 383 -13.73 -8.91 -12.85
C ILE A 383 -15.06 -9.22 -13.56
N TYR A 384 -16.08 -8.38 -13.39
CA TYR A 384 -17.40 -8.57 -13.98
C TYR A 384 -17.45 -8.31 -15.49
N LYS A 385 -16.43 -7.68 -16.08
CA LYS A 385 -16.32 -7.54 -17.54
C LYS A 385 -16.30 -8.88 -18.26
N ASP A 386 -15.62 -9.88 -17.68
CA ASP A 386 -15.58 -11.26 -18.20
C ASP A 386 -15.41 -12.26 -17.04
N ARG A 387 -16.34 -12.18 -16.09
CA ARG A 387 -16.41 -13.09 -14.94
C ARG A 387 -16.53 -14.56 -15.37
N PRO A 388 -17.33 -14.92 -16.40
CA PRO A 388 -17.45 -16.31 -16.84
C PRO A 388 -16.10 -16.97 -17.15
N LYS A 389 -15.16 -16.24 -17.76
CA LYS A 389 -13.81 -16.77 -18.03
C LYS A 389 -13.05 -17.18 -16.76
N VAL A 390 -13.16 -16.40 -15.68
CA VAL A 390 -12.54 -16.74 -14.39
C VAL A 390 -13.23 -17.94 -13.75
N SER A 391 -14.57 -17.99 -13.84
CA SER A 391 -15.36 -19.14 -13.36
C SER A 391 -14.99 -20.42 -14.10
N GLU A 392 -14.85 -20.37 -15.42
CA GLU A 392 -14.45 -21.51 -16.25
C GLU A 392 -13.06 -22.05 -15.83
N ALA A 393 -12.10 -21.16 -15.56
CA ALA A 393 -10.78 -21.55 -15.06
C ALA A 393 -10.84 -22.29 -13.71
N LEU A 394 -11.71 -21.85 -12.79
CA LEU A 394 -11.92 -22.47 -11.48
C LEU A 394 -12.68 -23.80 -11.57
N GLU A 395 -13.66 -23.90 -12.47
CA GLU A 395 -14.45 -25.12 -12.69
C GLU A 395 -13.60 -26.22 -13.34
N ARG A 396 -12.83 -25.86 -14.37
CA ARG A 396 -11.93 -26.79 -15.07
C ARG A 396 -10.66 -27.12 -14.29
N MET A 397 -10.41 -26.42 -13.18
CA MET A 397 -9.15 -26.50 -12.43
C MET A 397 -7.93 -26.27 -13.35
N ASP A 398 -8.03 -25.25 -14.21
CA ASP A 398 -6.98 -24.89 -15.16
C ASP A 398 -6.85 -23.36 -15.25
N TYR A 399 -5.78 -22.82 -14.65
CA TYR A 399 -5.50 -21.39 -14.67
C TYR A 399 -5.26 -20.83 -16.07
N ARG A 400 -4.84 -21.67 -17.04
CA ARG A 400 -4.50 -21.24 -18.41
C ARG A 400 -5.72 -20.77 -19.20
N VAL A 401 -6.92 -21.22 -18.80
CA VAL A 401 -8.19 -20.71 -19.32
C VAL A 401 -8.29 -19.19 -19.09
N LEU A 402 -7.85 -18.70 -17.93
CA LEU A 402 -7.84 -17.26 -17.65
C LEU A 402 -6.71 -16.55 -18.39
N GLY A 403 -5.51 -17.12 -18.36
CA GLY A 403 -4.34 -16.62 -19.08
C GLY A 403 -3.05 -17.30 -18.64
N GLU A 404 -1.96 -17.00 -19.34
CA GLU A 404 -0.65 -17.57 -19.03
C GLU A 404 0.14 -16.69 -18.04
N ARG A 405 0.90 -17.33 -17.16
CA ARG A 405 1.90 -16.64 -16.34
C ARG A 405 3.06 -16.20 -17.23
N ARG A 406 3.57 -14.98 -17.02
CA ARG A 406 4.80 -14.52 -17.69
C ARG A 406 5.96 -15.49 -17.48
N SER A 407 6.05 -16.07 -16.30
CA SER A 407 7.07 -17.05 -15.95
C SER A 407 6.96 -18.34 -16.77
N ASP A 408 5.74 -18.83 -17.01
CA ASP A 408 5.52 -20.01 -17.86
C ASP A 408 5.93 -19.72 -19.32
N GLN A 409 5.60 -18.53 -19.84
CA GLN A 409 5.99 -18.10 -21.20
C GLN A 409 7.51 -17.98 -21.37
N LEU A 410 8.20 -17.54 -20.33
CA LEU A 410 9.64 -17.33 -20.33
C LEU A 410 10.43 -18.56 -19.84
N GLY A 411 9.73 -19.64 -19.43
CA GLY A 411 10.32 -20.91 -19.05
C GLY A 411 10.92 -20.97 -17.63
N TYR A 412 10.42 -20.18 -16.69
CA TYR A 412 10.86 -20.15 -15.29
C TYR A 412 9.67 -20.13 -14.30
N GLY A 413 9.95 -20.26 -13.00
CA GLY A 413 8.99 -20.11 -11.90
C GLY A 413 8.08 -21.33 -11.69
N TYR A 414 8.68 -22.50 -11.46
CA TYR A 414 7.99 -23.77 -11.14
C TYR A 414 7.01 -23.67 -9.96
#